data_AF-A0A0F0ZTH7-F1
#
_entry.id   AF-A0A0F0ZTH7-F1
#
_cell.length_a   1.000
_cell.length_b   1.000
_cell.length_c   1.000
_cell.angle_alpha   90.00
_cell.angle_beta   90.00
_cell.angle_gamma   90.00
#
_symmetry.space_group_name_H-M   'P 1'
#
loop_
_entity.id
_entity.type
_entity.pdbx_description
1 polymer ?
#
loop_
_entity_poly.entity_id
_entity_poly.type
_entity_poly.pdbx_seq_one_letter_code
_entity_poly.pdbx_strand_id
1 'polypeptide(L)' 'MKRLINLTPAEKRFLDDAVAAAERASGKKLNQPNRHIVLNRARAQIESQRQAERQRSAREEERQQAEFTWSRPRAPRR' A
#
# COMPACT_ATOMS: atom_id res chain seq x y z
N MET A 1 14.84 11.26 0.75
CA MET A 1 13.84 10.18 0.62
C MET A 1 14.55 8.87 0.30
N LYS A 2 14.23 7.79 1.02
CA LYS A 2 14.83 6.47 0.78
C LYS A 2 14.23 5.93 -0.53
N ARG A 3 15.05 5.48 -1.48
CA ARG A 3 14.53 4.92 -2.74
C ARG A 3 13.80 3.61 -2.40
N LEU A 4 12.55 3.47 -2.82
CA LEU A 4 11.83 2.19 -2.76
C LEU A 4 12.58 1.18 -3.63
N ILE A 5 13.20 0.19 -3.00
CA ILE A 5 14.12 -0.75 -3.66
C ILE A 5 13.35 -1.90 -4.33
N ASN A 6 12.25 -2.34 -3.71
CA ASN A 6 11.42 -3.44 -4.19
C ASN A 6 10.05 -2.89 -4.58
N LEU A 7 9.90 -2.45 -5.84
CA LEU A 7 8.60 -2.04 -6.39
C LEU A 7 7.91 -3.25 -7.02
N THR A 8 6.68 -3.53 -6.62
CA THR A 8 5.84 -4.54 -7.26
C THR A 8 5.48 -4.10 -8.69
N PRO A 9 5.12 -5.01 -9.60
CA PRO A 9 4.70 -4.64 -10.96
C PRO A 9 3.54 -3.64 -10.98
N ALA A 10 2.62 -3.75 -10.02
CA ALA A 10 1.51 -2.82 -9.86
C ALA A 10 1.97 -1.42 -9.46
N GLU A 11 2.91 -1.31 -8.51
CA GLU A 11 3.47 -0.02 -8.11
C GLU A 11 4.31 0.64 -9.21
N LYS A 12 4.99 -0.15 -10.04
CA LYS A 12 5.68 0.38 -11.24
C LYS A 12 4.69 1.01 -12.21
N ARG A 13 3.61 0.29 -12.53
CA ARG A 13 2.52 0.82 -13.36
C ARG A 13 1.93 2.10 -12.77
N PHE A 14 1.72 2.15 -11.46
CA PHE A 14 1.22 3.34 -10.79
C PHE A 14 2.14 4.57 -10.97
N LEU A 15 3.46 4.39 -10.89
CA LEU A 15 4.42 5.47 -11.13
C LEU A 15 4.36 5.96 -12.59
N ASP A 16 4.28 5.04 -13.55
CA ASP A 16 4.19 5.37 -14.97
C ASP A 16 2.87 6.07 -15.29
N ASP A 17 1.76 5.59 -14.74
CA ASP A 17 0.43 6.19 -14.88
C ASP A 17 0.37 7.58 -14.24
N ALA A 18 1.02 7.79 -13.09
CA ALA A 18 1.09 9.10 -12.45
C ALA A 18 1.85 10.11 -13.32
N VAL A 19 2.94 9.68 -13.97
CA VAL A 19 3.67 10.52 -14.94
C VAL A 19 2.80 10.79 -16.17
N ALA A 20 2.17 9.77 -16.74
CA ALA A 20 1.31 9.93 -17.91
C ALA A 20 0.10 10.84 -17.63
N ALA A 21 -0.52 10.73 -16.45
CA ALA A 21 -1.61 11.59 -16.02
C ALA A 21 -1.15 13.04 -15.86
N ALA A 22 0.05 13.27 -15.30
CA ALA A 22 0.62 14.61 -15.21
C ALA A 22 0.95 15.19 -16.60
N GLU A 23 1.46 14.38 -17.52
CA GLU A 23 1.73 14.79 -18.90
C GLU A 23 0.43 15.16 -19.62
N ARG A 24 -0.63 14.34 -19.48
CA ARG A 24 -1.96 14.66 -20.02
C ARG A 24 -2.52 15.96 -19.44
N ALA A 25 -2.42 16.16 -18.11
CA ALA A 25 -2.93 17.35 -17.45
C ALA A 25 -2.20 18.63 -17.91
N SER A 26 -0.89 18.53 -18.17
CA SER A 26 -0.11 19.67 -18.66
C SER A 26 -0.19 19.86 -20.18
N GLY A 27 -0.64 18.85 -20.92
CA GLY A 27 -0.68 18.83 -22.40
C GLY A 27 0.69 18.74 -23.08
N LYS A 28 1.76 18.52 -22.31
CA LYS A 28 3.16 18.51 -22.79
C LYS A 28 3.99 17.52 -21.96
N LYS A 29 5.14 17.11 -22.51
CA LYS A 29 6.07 16.25 -21.77
C LYS A 29 6.61 16.98 -20.53
N LEU A 30 6.66 16.29 -19.40
CA LEU A 30 7.18 16.88 -18.17
C LEU A 30 8.70 17.09 -18.27
N ASN A 31 9.16 18.28 -17.88
CA ASN A 31 10.58 18.52 -17.65
C ASN A 31 11.08 17.68 -16.47
N GLN A 32 12.38 17.35 -16.45
CA GLN A 32 13.03 16.55 -15.42
C GLN A 32 12.70 16.97 -13.96
N PRO A 33 12.72 18.26 -13.56
CA PRO A 33 12.37 18.65 -12.19
C PRO A 33 10.89 18.38 -11.87
N ASN A 34 9.97 18.70 -12.79
CA ASN A 34 8.55 18.44 -12.58
C ASN A 34 8.27 16.94 -12.51
N ARG A 35 8.93 16.15 -13.37
CA ARG A 35 8.83 14.68 -13.35
C ARG A 35 9.31 14.13 -12.02
N HIS A 36 10.38 14.70 -11.46
CA HIS A 36 10.87 14.31 -10.14
C HIS A 36 9.86 14.61 -9.03
N ILE A 37 9.18 15.76 -9.06
CA ILE A 37 8.13 16.11 -8.10
C ILE A 37 6.97 15.11 -8.16
N VAL A 38 6.48 14.78 -9.36
CA VAL A 38 5.40 13.80 -9.55
C VAL A 38 5.81 12.43 -9.01
N LEU A 39 7.01 11.96 -9.37
CA LEU A 39 7.51 10.67 -8.90
C LEU A 39 7.69 10.62 -7.38
N ASN A 40 8.16 11.70 -6.75
CA ASN A 40 8.32 11.76 -5.30
C ASN A 40 6.96 11.71 -4.58
N ARG A 41 5.95 12.43 -5.11
CA ARG A 41 4.58 12.38 -4.58
C ARG A 41 3.99 10.97 -4.71
N ALA A 42 4.14 10.35 -5.87
CA ALA A 42 3.63 9.00 -6.12
C ALA A 42 4.33 7.95 -5.22
N ARG A 43 5.65 8.08 -4.99
CA ARG A 43 6.38 7.22 -4.04
C ARG A 43 5.89 7.40 -2.60
N ALA A 44 5.64 8.63 -2.16
CA ALA A 44 5.09 8.89 -0.83
C ALA A 44 3.69 8.26 -0.66
N GLN A 45 2.88 8.24 -1.73
CA GLN A 45 1.59 7.54 -1.72
C GLN A 45 1.77 6.02 -1.58
N ILE A 46 2.71 5.41 -2.31
CA ILE A 46 3.02 3.98 -2.17
C ILE A 46 3.48 3.65 -0.74
N GLU A 47 4.36 4.48 -0.16
CA GLU A 47 4.80 4.29 1.23
C GLU A 47 3.64 4.33 2.22
N SER A 48 2.73 5.29 2.06
CA SER A 48 1.52 5.41 2.88
C SER A 48 0.60 4.19 2.73
N GLN A 49 0.38 3.71 1.50
CA GLN A 49 -0.42 2.52 1.25
C GLN A 49 0.17 1.27 1.92
N ARG A 50 1.48 1.05 1.81
CA ARG A 50 2.15 -0.07 2.49
C ARG A 50 2.03 0.00 4.00
N GLN A 51 2.14 1.19 4.58
CA GLN A 51 1.96 1.35 6.02
C GLN A 51 0.51 1.05 6.44
N ALA A 52 -0.47 1.50 5.65
CA ALA A 52 -1.87 1.21 5.88
C ALA A 52 -2.18 -0.30 5.76
N GLU A 53 -1.63 -0.99 4.76
CA GLU A 53 -1.76 -2.43 4.60
C GLU A 53 -1.17 -3.20 5.79
N ARG A 54 0.02 -2.82 6.27
CA ARG A 54 0.62 -3.42 7.48
C ARG A 54 -0.24 -3.21 8.73
N GLN A 55 -0.87 -2.05 8.86
CA GLN A 55 -1.77 -1.80 9.99
C GLN A 55 -3.06 -2.61 9.87
N ARG A 56 -3.59 -2.79 8.64
CA ARG A 56 -4.77 -3.63 8.41
C ARG A 56 -4.49 -5.09 8.75
N SER A 57 -3.36 -5.64 8.29
CA SER A 57 -2.99 -7.03 8.61
C SER A 57 -2.83 -7.24 10.12
N ALA A 58 -2.18 -6.31 10.82
CA ALA A 58 -2.06 -6.39 12.29
C ALA A 58 -3.42 -6.39 13.00
N ARG A 59 -4.36 -5.54 12.55
CA ARG A 59 -5.73 -5.52 13.10
C ARG A 59 -6.53 -6.78 12.78
N GLU A 60 -6.32 -7.38 11.61
CA GLU A 60 -6.96 -8.65 11.25
C GLU A 60 -6.44 -9.80 12.11
N GLU A 61 -5.14 -9.86 12.38
CA GLU A 61 -4.55 -10.83 13.31
C GLU A 61 -5.12 -10.68 14.73
N GLU A 62 -5.26 -9.45 15.23
CA GLU A 62 -5.91 -9.18 16.53
C GLU A 62 -7.37 -9.65 16.57
N ARG A 63 -8.12 -9.44 15.48
CA ARG A 63 -9.50 -9.94 15.37
C ARG A 63 -9.57 -11.46 15.39
N GLN A 64 -8.69 -12.13 14.64
CA GLN A 64 -8.61 -13.59 14.63
C GLN A 64 -8.24 -14.14 16.02
N GLN A 65 -7.35 -13.48 16.76
CA GLN A 65 -7.02 -13.85 18.13
C GLN A 65 -8.19 -13.63 19.10
N ALA A 66 -8.96 -12.56 18.94
CA ALA A 66 -10.14 -12.29 19.76
C ALA A 66 -11.29 -13.29 19.47
N GLU A 67 -11.42 -13.75 18.23
CA GLU A 67 -12.45 -14.71 17.81
C GLU A 67 -12.07 -16.17 18.16
N PHE A 68 -10.77 -16.46 18.31
CA PHE A 68 -10.29 -17.73 18.83
C PHE A 68 -10.50 -17.86 20.35
N THR A 69 -11.75 -18.08 20.77
CA THR A 69 -12.07 -18.48 22.15
C THR A 69 -12.09 -20.01 22.25
N TRP A 70 -11.10 -20.60 22.94
CA TRP A 70 -11.11 -22.04 23.25
C TRP A 70 -12.29 -22.38 24.17
N SER A 71 -13.32 -23.03 23.62
CA SER A 71 -14.41 -23.56 24.42
C SER A 71 -14.00 -24.91 25.01
N ARG A 72 -14.01 -25.02 26.35
CA ARG A 72 -13.73 -26.29 27.03
C ARG A 72 -14.84 -27.30 26.65
N PRO A 73 -14.50 -28.48 26.10
CA PRO A 73 -15.50 -29.46 25.70
C PRO A 73 -16.35 -29.85 26.91
N ARG A 74 -17.68 -29.80 26.74
CA ARG A 74 -18.62 -30.21 27.80
C ARG A 74 -18.50 -31.72 28.02
N ALA A 75 -18.36 -32.11 29.29
CA ALA A 75 -18.33 -33.52 29.67
C ALA A 75 -19.62 -34.23 29.20
N PRO A 76 -19.52 -35.48 28.72
CA PRO A 76 -20.68 -36.26 28.32
C PRO A 76 -21.64 -36.39 29.51
N ARG A 77 -22.92 -36.10 29.28
CA ARG A 77 -23.97 -36.33 30.28
C ARG A 77 -24.22 -37.84 30.31
N ARG A 78 -24.00 -38.46 31.48
CA ARG A 78 -24.37 -39.86 31.74
C ARG A 78 -25.88 -40.01 31.81
#